data_AF-A0A6J6R0L3-F1
#
_entry.id   AF-A0A6J6R0L3-F1
#
_cell.length_a   1.000
_cell.length_b   1.000
_cell.length_c   1.000
_cell.angle_alpha   90.00
_cell.angle_beta   90.00
_cell.angle_gamma   90.00
#
_symmetry.space_group_name_H-M   'P 1'
#
loop_
_entity.id
_entity.type
_entity.pdbx_description
1 polymer ?
#
loop_
_entity_poly.entity_id
_entity_poly.type
_entity_poly.pdbx_seq_one_letter_code
_entity_poly.pdbx_strand_id
1 'polypeptide(L)'
;MKFTNNTPNAVFITTKMTDTSMNATFWGTPTYDEIKAEFGPKYNVRPYPTIYDKTKKCLGQGGMEGFSIDVDRVFYKDGAEVNRETITTNYRSSPKVICGKNPDKEPNKPIKPGKPGANPSGSPSPAPSGDQAAPAPQS
;
A
#
# COMPACT_ATOMS: atom_id res chain seq x y z
N MET A 1 -18.98 -8.83 -10.85
CA MET A 1 -18.58 -9.20 -9.47
C MET A 1 -19.16 -10.58 -9.17
N LYS A 2 -18.42 -11.44 -8.46
CA LYS A 2 -18.89 -12.75 -7.98
C LYS A 2 -18.52 -12.87 -6.51
N PHE A 3 -19.44 -13.33 -5.66
CA PHE A 3 -19.15 -13.68 -4.27
C PHE A 3 -19.49 -15.15 -4.02
N THR A 4 -18.91 -15.72 -2.98
CA THR A 4 -19.19 -17.09 -2.52
C THR A 4 -19.37 -17.04 -1.01
N ASN A 5 -20.51 -17.53 -0.53
CA ASN A 5 -20.75 -17.72 0.89
C ASN A 5 -20.14 -19.07 1.31
N ASN A 6 -19.10 -19.01 2.14
CA ASN A 6 -18.39 -20.18 2.67
C ASN A 6 -18.90 -20.61 4.05
N THR A 7 -20.01 -20.01 4.53
CA THR A 7 -20.65 -20.37 5.80
C THR A 7 -21.89 -21.24 5.55
N PRO A 8 -22.32 -22.05 6.53
CA PRO A 8 -23.56 -22.82 6.43
C PRO A 8 -24.83 -21.95 6.53
N ASN A 9 -24.71 -20.69 6.94
CA ASN A 9 -25.84 -19.79 7.18
C ASN A 9 -26.23 -19.02 5.91
N ALA A 10 -27.50 -18.67 5.78
CA ALA A 10 -27.97 -17.83 4.68
C ALA A 10 -27.44 -16.39 4.81
N VAL A 11 -27.17 -15.75 3.68
CA VAL A 11 -26.87 -14.31 3.60
C VAL A 11 -28.08 -13.61 3.01
N PHE A 12 -28.62 -12.63 3.74
CA PHE A 12 -29.70 -11.79 3.25
C PHE A 12 -29.12 -10.52 2.64
N ILE A 13 -29.53 -10.19 1.41
CA ILE A 13 -28.97 -9.08 0.66
C ILE A 13 -30.06 -8.04 0.42
N THR A 14 -29.82 -6.81 0.85
CA THR A 14 -30.68 -5.67 0.56
C THR A 14 -30.00 -4.73 -0.41
N THR A 15 -30.72 -4.30 -1.43
CA THR A 15 -30.17 -3.45 -2.48
C THR A 15 -30.95 -2.16 -2.62
N LYS A 16 -30.25 -1.03 -2.79
CA LYS A 16 -30.85 0.26 -3.14
C LYS A 16 -30.13 0.81 -4.37
N MET A 17 -30.88 1.25 -5.38
CA MET A 17 -30.35 1.83 -6.61
C MET A 17 -30.81 3.28 -6.82
N THR A 18 -29.98 4.04 -7.53
CA THR A 18 -30.31 5.29 -8.21
C THR A 18 -30.04 5.11 -9.71
N ASP A 19 -30.20 6.15 -10.52
CA ASP A 19 -29.89 6.11 -11.96
C ASP A 19 -28.41 5.80 -12.26
N THR A 20 -27.51 6.05 -11.32
CA THR A 20 -26.05 5.93 -11.52
C THR A 20 -25.32 5.11 -10.46
N SER A 21 -26.01 4.61 -9.43
CA SER A 21 -25.38 3.85 -8.35
C SER A 21 -26.25 2.72 -7.81
N MET A 22 -25.60 1.66 -7.32
CA MET A 22 -26.22 0.54 -6.61
C MET A 22 -25.46 0.30 -5.31
N ASN A 23 -26.14 0.33 -4.17
CA ASN A 23 -25.61 -0.10 -2.88
C ASN A 23 -26.21 -1.46 -2.51
N ALA A 24 -25.36 -2.43 -2.16
CA ALA A 24 -25.76 -3.74 -1.68
C ALA A 24 -25.25 -3.94 -0.26
N THR A 25 -26.15 -4.18 0.69
CA THR A 25 -25.82 -4.50 2.08
C THR A 25 -26.06 -5.98 2.32
N PHE A 26 -25.06 -6.65 2.90
CA PHE A 26 -25.06 -8.08 3.16
C PHE A 26 -25.22 -8.31 4.66
N TRP A 27 -26.25 -9.06 5.03
CA TRP A 27 -26.57 -9.43 6.41
C TRP A 27 -26.34 -10.93 6.60
N GLY A 28 -25.69 -11.32 7.69
CA GLY A 28 -25.39 -12.72 7.98
C GLY A 28 -25.28 -12.99 9.48
N THR A 29 -25.12 -14.27 9.82
CA THR A 29 -24.90 -14.71 11.20
C THR A 29 -23.41 -14.64 11.55
N PRO A 30 -23.01 -14.03 12.68
CA PRO A 30 -21.62 -14.03 13.12
C PRO A 30 -21.07 -15.46 13.24
N THR A 31 -19.87 -15.71 12.71
CA THR A 31 -19.24 -17.04 12.68
C THR A 31 -17.96 -17.11 13.52
N TYR A 32 -17.25 -15.99 13.66
CA TYR A 32 -16.01 -15.84 14.41
C TYR A 32 -16.20 -14.78 15.49
N ASP A 33 -15.50 -14.94 16.61
CA ASP A 33 -15.59 -14.00 17.73
C ASP A 33 -14.72 -12.77 17.47
N GLU A 34 -13.56 -12.97 16.82
CA GLU A 34 -12.63 -11.90 16.53
C GLU A 34 -11.86 -12.19 15.22
N ILE A 35 -11.58 -11.13 14.46
CA ILE A 35 -10.71 -11.19 13.29
C ILE A 35 -9.63 -10.12 13.47
N LYS A 36 -8.35 -10.52 13.47
CA LYS A 36 -7.20 -9.61 13.58
C LYS A 36 -6.44 -9.50 12.26
N ALA A 37 -5.84 -8.33 12.05
CA ALA A 37 -4.84 -8.13 11.02
C ALA A 37 -3.46 -8.10 11.67
N GLU A 38 -2.59 -9.03 11.31
CA GLU A 38 -1.20 -9.08 11.76
C GLU A 38 -0.27 -8.70 10.60
N PHE A 39 0.62 -7.74 10.83
CA PHE A 39 1.49 -7.20 9.78
C PHE A 39 2.89 -7.80 9.88
N GLY A 40 3.33 -8.47 8.80
CA GLY A 40 4.69 -8.96 8.66
C GLY A 40 5.70 -7.85 8.40
N PRO A 41 7.01 -8.16 8.47
CA PRO A 41 8.07 -7.21 8.16
C PRO A 41 8.08 -6.84 6.67
N LYS A 42 8.66 -5.67 6.36
CA LYS A 42 8.91 -5.27 4.96
C LYS A 42 9.99 -6.15 4.35
N TYR A 43 9.74 -6.66 3.15
CA TYR A 43 10.72 -7.43 2.37
C TYR A 43 10.67 -7.05 0.89
N ASN A 44 11.59 -7.61 0.09
CA ASN A 44 11.69 -7.33 -1.35
C ASN A 44 11.74 -5.82 -1.66
N VAL A 45 12.65 -5.12 -0.97
CA VAL A 45 12.83 -3.67 -1.10
C VAL A 45 13.35 -3.34 -2.49
N ARG A 46 12.72 -2.36 -3.14
CA ARG A 46 13.00 -1.95 -4.52
C ARG A 46 13.42 -0.48 -4.54
N PRO A 47 14.60 -0.15 -5.09
CA PRO A 47 15.08 1.22 -5.13
C PRO A 47 14.18 2.08 -6.02
N TYR A 48 14.16 3.38 -5.74
CA TYR A 48 13.43 4.35 -6.55
C TYR A 48 14.34 5.03 -7.59
N PRO A 49 13.81 5.41 -8.76
CA PRO A 49 14.56 6.21 -9.72
C PRO A 49 14.51 7.70 -9.36
N THR A 50 15.46 8.47 -9.90
CA THR A 50 15.42 9.95 -9.84
C THR A 50 14.98 10.50 -11.20
N ILE A 51 14.01 11.41 -11.18
CA ILE A 51 13.45 12.09 -12.34
C ILE A 51 13.78 13.59 -12.22
N TYR A 52 14.23 14.19 -13.32
CA TYR A 52 14.45 15.63 -13.41
C TYR A 52 13.35 16.25 -14.27
N ASP A 53 12.65 17.24 -13.72
CA ASP A 53 11.64 18.00 -14.44
C ASP A 53 12.00 19.49 -14.48
N LYS A 54 12.17 20.00 -15.70
CA LYS A 54 12.53 21.40 -15.97
C LYS A 54 11.33 22.33 -16.16
N THR A 55 10.10 21.83 -16.07
CA THR A 55 8.90 22.64 -16.24
C THR A 55 8.75 23.63 -15.09
N LYS A 56 8.19 24.82 -15.38
CA LYS A 56 7.89 25.83 -14.35
C LYS A 56 6.81 25.37 -13.35
N LYS A 57 6.08 24.30 -13.66
CA LYS A 57 5.05 23.68 -12.81
C LYS A 57 5.58 22.48 -12.02
N CYS A 58 6.89 22.22 -12.04
CA CYS A 58 7.47 21.09 -11.34
C CYS A 58 7.17 21.16 -9.84
N LEU A 59 6.69 20.04 -9.30
CA LEU A 59 6.52 19.81 -7.87
C LEU A 59 7.53 18.75 -7.46
N GLY A 60 8.58 19.17 -6.76
CA GLY A 60 9.60 18.27 -6.24
C GLY A 60 9.01 17.28 -5.23
N GLN A 61 9.52 16.05 -5.25
CA GLN A 61 9.12 15.01 -4.29
C GLN A 61 10.34 14.18 -3.87
N GLY A 62 10.34 13.75 -2.62
CA GLY A 62 11.27 12.74 -2.14
C GLY A 62 10.98 11.39 -2.78
N GLY A 63 12.04 10.61 -3.05
CA GLY A 63 11.88 9.24 -3.50
C GLY A 63 11.56 8.33 -2.31
N MET A 64 10.75 7.30 -2.56
CA MET A 64 10.38 6.30 -1.58
C MET A 64 10.61 4.91 -2.18
N GLU A 65 11.30 4.06 -1.44
CA GLU A 65 11.53 2.68 -1.86
C GLU A 65 10.21 1.91 -1.91
N GLY A 66 10.08 1.04 -2.90
CA GLY A 66 9.02 0.06 -2.94
C GLY A 66 9.36 -1.10 -2.00
N PHE A 67 8.36 -1.82 -1.54
CA PHE A 67 8.54 -3.01 -0.71
C PHE A 67 7.30 -3.89 -0.80
N SER A 68 7.38 -5.09 -0.27
CA SER A 68 6.26 -6.01 -0.10
C SER A 68 6.09 -6.31 1.39
N ILE A 69 4.85 -6.54 1.81
CA ILE A 69 4.52 -7.05 3.15
C ILE A 69 3.50 -8.18 3.00
N ASP A 70 3.51 -9.08 3.96
CA ASP A 70 2.44 -10.04 4.16
C ASP A 70 1.56 -9.55 5.30
N VAL A 71 0.25 -9.53 5.07
CA VAL A 71 -0.76 -9.18 6.08
C VAL A 71 -1.60 -10.41 6.32
N ASP A 72 -1.55 -10.94 7.53
CA ASP A 72 -2.33 -12.10 7.93
C ASP A 72 -3.67 -11.66 8.49
N ARG A 73 -4.75 -12.19 7.92
CA ARG A 73 -6.09 -12.16 8.50
C ARG A 73 -6.25 -13.39 9.38
N VAL A 74 -6.25 -13.19 10.68
CA VAL A 74 -6.27 -14.26 11.69
C VAL A 74 -7.66 -14.33 12.31
N PHE A 75 -8.24 -15.54 12.30
CA PHE A 75 -9.61 -15.78 12.76
C PHE A 75 -9.58 -16.47 14.11
N TYR A 76 -10.32 -15.91 15.06
CA TYR A 76 -10.44 -16.45 16.41
C TYR A 76 -11.87 -16.93 16.67
N LYS A 77 -11.97 -18.08 17.33
CA LYS A 77 -13.22 -18.64 17.82
C LYS A 77 -12.98 -19.41 19.12
N ASP A 78 -13.84 -19.23 20.10
CA ASP A 78 -13.73 -19.83 21.44
C ASP A 78 -12.38 -19.52 22.10
N GLY A 79 -11.82 -18.34 21.82
CA GLY A 79 -10.52 -17.87 22.33
C GLY A 79 -9.27 -18.44 21.64
N ALA A 80 -9.42 -19.27 20.60
CA ALA A 80 -8.31 -19.88 19.86
C ALA A 80 -8.26 -19.42 18.40
N GLU A 81 -7.05 -19.37 17.82
CA GLU A 81 -6.87 -19.20 16.38
C GLU A 81 -7.39 -20.45 15.66
N VAL A 82 -8.36 -20.26 14.76
CA VAL A 82 -8.99 -21.35 14.00
C VAL A 82 -8.69 -21.32 12.51
N ASN A 83 -8.23 -20.17 11.98
CA ASN A 83 -7.84 -20.03 10.59
C ASN A 83 -6.89 -18.82 10.42
N ARG A 84 -6.09 -18.86 9.34
CA ARG A 84 -5.18 -17.78 8.93
C ARG A 84 -5.14 -17.67 7.42
N GLU A 85 -5.27 -16.45 6.93
CA GLU A 85 -5.13 -16.14 5.52
C GLU A 85 -4.09 -15.06 5.30
N THR A 86 -3.05 -15.37 4.54
CA THR A 86 -1.97 -14.43 4.22
C THR A 86 -2.28 -13.67 2.93
N ILE A 87 -2.22 -12.34 2.99
CA ILE A 87 -2.40 -11.44 1.86
C ILE A 87 -1.10 -10.69 1.61
N THR A 88 -0.43 -10.98 0.50
CA THR A 88 0.76 -10.25 0.09
C THR A 88 0.39 -8.92 -0.57
N THR A 89 0.79 -7.82 0.06
CA THR A 89 0.62 -6.46 -0.47
C THR A 89 1.93 -5.95 -1.06
N ASN A 90 1.87 -5.45 -2.29
CA ASN A 90 3.04 -4.94 -3.01
C ASN A 90 2.97 -3.42 -3.16
N TYR A 91 3.87 -2.70 -2.50
CA TYR A 91 4.04 -1.26 -2.66
C TYR A 91 5.10 -0.98 -3.74
N ARG A 92 4.73 -0.14 -4.71
CA ARG A 92 5.63 0.32 -5.76
C ARG A 92 6.50 1.47 -5.24
N SER A 93 7.72 1.56 -5.74
CA SER A 93 8.62 2.68 -5.43
C SER A 93 8.08 3.98 -6.02
N SER A 94 8.20 5.08 -5.28
CA SER A 94 7.92 6.43 -5.79
C SER A 94 9.22 7.11 -6.19
N PRO A 95 9.30 7.69 -7.41
CA PRO A 95 10.52 8.36 -7.86
C PRO A 95 10.84 9.60 -7.03
N LYS A 96 12.12 9.92 -6.89
CA LYS A 96 12.55 11.24 -6.45
C LYS A 96 12.42 12.21 -7.62
N VAL A 97 11.66 13.29 -7.49
CA VAL A 97 11.58 14.34 -8.53
C VAL A 97 12.37 15.54 -8.09
N ILE A 98 13.33 15.92 -8.92
CA ILE A 98 14.15 17.13 -8.75
C ILE A 98 13.72 18.13 -9.81
N CYS A 99 13.30 19.31 -9.38
CA CYS A 99 12.99 20.40 -10.30
C CYS A 99 14.30 21.00 -10.84
N GLY A 100 14.48 20.94 -12.16
CA GLY A 100 15.69 21.43 -12.82
C GLY A 100 16.12 20.57 -14.00
N LYS A 101 17.26 20.95 -14.59
CA LYS A 101 17.88 20.18 -15.67
C LYS A 101 18.57 18.94 -15.10
N ASN A 102 18.55 17.85 -15.87
CA ASN A 102 19.34 16.67 -15.54
C ASN A 102 20.83 16.99 -15.78
N PRO A 103 21.71 16.88 -14.76
CA PRO A 103 23.13 17.19 -14.88
C PRO A 103 23.89 16.21 -15.78
N ASP A 104 23.39 14.98 -15.99
CA ASP A 104 24.04 13.96 -16.82
C ASP A 104 23.71 14.09 -18.32
N LYS A 105 22.86 15.05 -18.70
CA LYS A 105 22.59 15.41 -20.09
C LYS A 105 23.37 16.64 -20.56
N GLU A 106 24.52 16.93 -19.96
CA GLU A 106 25.50 17.87 -20.54
C GLU A 106 26.47 17.12 -21.48
N PRO A 107 26.77 17.62 -22.69
CA PRO A 107 27.41 16.81 -23.74
C PRO A 107 28.89 16.44 -23.53
N ASN A 108 29.49 16.73 -22.37
CA ASN A 108 30.95 16.64 -22.23
C ASN A 108 31.45 16.38 -20.79
N LYS A 109 31.03 15.27 -20.16
CA LYS A 109 31.64 14.83 -18.90
C LYS A 109 31.93 13.32 -18.93
N PRO A 110 33.17 12.88 -18.63
CA PRO A 110 33.51 11.46 -18.60
C PRO A 110 32.71 10.75 -17.50
N ILE A 111 32.07 9.64 -17.88
CA ILE A 111 31.26 8.78 -17.00
C ILE A 111 32.18 8.18 -15.93
N LYS A 112 32.01 8.60 -14.67
CA LYS A 112 32.58 7.89 -13.52
C LYS A 112 31.53 6.89 -13.00
N PRO A 113 31.89 5.63 -12.71
CA PRO A 113 30.96 4.67 -12.11
C PRO A 113 30.55 5.18 -10.73
N GLY A 114 29.26 5.51 -10.57
CA GLY A 114 28.68 5.89 -9.28
C GLY A 114 28.64 4.69 -8.34
N LYS A 115 29.46 4.73 -7.29
CA LYS A 115 29.47 3.76 -6.18
C LYS A 115 28.20 3.93 -5.32
N PRO A 116 27.61 2.86 -4.75
CA PRO A 116 26.40 2.97 -3.95
C PRO A 116 26.69 3.60 -2.58
N GLY A 117 25.83 4.54 -2.17
CA GLY A 117 25.59 4.89 -0.77
C GLY A 117 26.36 6.09 -0.22
N ALA A 118 25.65 7.20 0.00
CA ALA A 118 25.81 8.10 1.15
C ALA A 118 24.63 9.09 1.20
N ASN A 119 23.76 8.94 2.20
CA ASN A 119 22.73 9.92 2.53
C ASN A 119 23.36 11.21 3.07
N PRO A 120 23.00 12.41 2.58
CA PRO A 120 23.01 13.60 3.41
C PRO A 120 21.62 13.77 4.03
N SER A 121 21.62 13.79 5.36
CA SER A 121 20.49 14.15 6.22
C SER A 121 19.82 15.44 5.72
N GLY A 122 18.57 15.32 5.28
CA GLY A 122 17.67 16.44 5.01
C GLY A 122 16.35 16.13 5.71
N SER A 123 15.92 17.05 6.57
CA SER A 123 14.86 16.88 7.57
C SER A 123 13.68 16.01 7.12
N PRO A 124 13.26 15.02 7.92
CA PRO A 124 12.05 14.27 7.65
C PRO A 124 10.84 15.20 7.82
N SER A 125 10.01 15.32 6.77
CA SER A 125 8.59 15.62 6.98
C SER A 125 8.03 14.45 7.80
N PRO A 126 7.22 14.67 8.84
CA PRO A 126 6.82 13.61 9.75
C PRO A 126 6.18 12.47 8.97
N ALA A 127 6.75 11.28 9.14
CA ALA A 127 6.10 10.03 8.75
C ALA A 127 4.70 10.01 9.41
N PRO A 128 3.65 9.55 8.73
CA PRO A 128 2.43 9.20 9.44
C PRO A 128 2.83 8.13 10.46
N SER A 129 2.67 8.46 11.75
CA SER A 129 2.83 7.55 12.87
C SER A 129 2.11 6.24 12.55
N GLY A 130 2.75 5.12 12.88
CA GLY A 130 2.28 3.75 12.63
C GLY A 130 1.00 3.34 13.36
N ASP A 131 0.09 4.27 13.63
CA ASP A 131 -1.25 4.05 14.18
C ASP A 131 -2.37 4.29 13.16
N GLN A 132 -2.03 4.52 11.88
CA GLN A 132 -3.05 4.47 10.84
C GLN A 132 -3.41 3.01 10.57
N ALA A 133 -4.45 2.57 11.27
CA ALA A 133 -5.28 1.45 10.88
C ALA A 133 -5.38 1.41 9.35
N ALA A 134 -5.16 0.21 8.78
CA ALA A 134 -5.46 -0.04 7.39
C ALA A 134 -6.82 0.60 7.06
N PRO A 135 -6.95 1.32 5.93
CA PRO A 135 -8.25 1.85 5.54
C PRO A 135 -9.23 0.68 5.58
N ALA A 136 -10.30 0.84 6.37
CA ALA A 136 -11.35 -0.14 6.46
C ALA A 136 -11.78 -0.55 5.04
N PRO A 137 -12.06 -1.84 4.79
CA PRO A 137 -12.64 -2.23 3.51
C PRO A 137 -13.88 -1.37 3.29
N GLN A 138 -13.87 -0.59 2.22
CA GLN A 138 -14.97 0.31 1.89
C GLN A 138 -16.26 -0.50 1.80
N SER A 139 -17.25 -0.09 2.59
CA SER A 139 -18.60 -0.66 2.70
C SER A 139 -19.36 -0.65 1.39
#